data_AF-A0A2G8S866-F1
#
_entry.id   AF-A0A2G8S866-F1
#
_cell.length_a   1.000
_cell.length_b   1.000
_cell.length_c   1.000
_cell.angle_alpha   90.00
_cell.angle_beta   90.00
_cell.angle_gamma   90.00
#
_symmetry.space_group_name_H-M   'P 1'
#
loop_
_entity.id
_entity.type
_entity.pdbx_description
1 polymer ?
#
loop_
_entity_poly.entity_id
_entity_poly.type
_entity_poly.pdbx_seq_one_letter_code
_entity_poly.pdbx_strand_id
1 'polypeptide(L)'
;MRTERWEKYIACMGRLLGDIYTGNDAGGFNLHKPELREGIYKIISDIKNIGRIVASPMASTYIYAKDWEALALTALKYMADSPLDEVVQLCQSSKPRSKQVLPTVRLVAYSNIEDILSHINATHISQLSSLENDPKALGVNIPSPSSTTLTNDENESTKEDGDADDEDNEETEPSREDFTADHTAAASKIISVYRKYALRKASEKDPLDEMRRRIRRDFFAKSRTVEWQGSPYRFLFRRVVPCLFIATECLKDRLYGAKSAAKESLRNAHDRELESVQAALDDASRLFKEACRLHKDLAPSAAVHKARDVNGLQRLALAVECLAEQVEDAISQNRSLPWTADLDLFRLIRDSGVLARAGRL
;
A
#
# COMPACT_ATOMS: atom_id res chain seq x y z
N MET A 1 -9.13 -13.93 -22.91
CA MET A 1 -9.24 -14.51 -21.55
C MET A 1 -7.91 -14.75 -20.81
N ARG A 2 -6.71 -14.49 -21.36
CA ARG A 2 -5.43 -14.63 -20.62
C ARG A 2 -4.80 -13.31 -20.13
N THR A 3 -5.35 -12.16 -20.53
CA THR A 3 -4.84 -10.81 -20.20
C THR A 3 -5.21 -10.35 -18.78
N GLU A 4 -6.40 -10.67 -18.27
CA GLU A 4 -6.86 -10.27 -16.93
C GLU A 4 -6.03 -10.89 -15.78
N ARG A 5 -5.51 -12.10 -15.95
CA ARG A 5 -4.64 -12.76 -14.96
C ARG A 5 -3.32 -12.00 -14.77
N TRP A 6 -2.89 -11.29 -15.80
CA TRP A 6 -1.62 -10.59 -15.78
C TRP A 6 -1.72 -9.20 -15.16
N GLU A 7 -2.80 -8.46 -15.39
CA GLU A 7 -3.06 -7.19 -14.70
C GLU A 7 -3.11 -7.39 -13.18
N LYS A 8 -3.69 -8.51 -12.74
CA LYS A 8 -3.71 -8.91 -11.32
C LYS A 8 -2.31 -9.33 -10.80
N TYR A 9 -1.47 -9.96 -11.63
CA TYR A 9 -0.08 -10.27 -11.28
C TYR A 9 0.80 -9.01 -11.23
N ILE A 10 0.62 -8.06 -12.14
CA ILE A 10 1.24 -6.72 -12.10
C ILE A 10 0.74 -5.95 -10.88
N ALA A 11 -0.54 -6.00 -10.53
CA ALA A 11 -1.04 -5.38 -9.29
C ALA A 11 -0.44 -6.06 -8.04
N CYS A 12 -0.21 -7.36 -8.07
CA CYS A 12 0.40 -8.12 -6.98
C CYS A 12 1.91 -7.90 -6.89
N MET A 13 2.61 -7.73 -8.02
CA MET A 13 4.00 -7.28 -8.13
C MET A 13 4.13 -5.80 -7.76
N GLY A 14 3.18 -4.95 -8.14
CA GLY A 14 3.10 -3.55 -7.77
C GLY A 14 2.81 -3.37 -6.28
N ARG A 15 2.04 -4.28 -5.65
CA ARG A 15 1.91 -4.38 -4.19
C ARG A 15 3.10 -5.06 -3.53
N LEU A 16 3.79 -6.00 -4.16
CA LEU A 16 5.01 -6.62 -3.62
C LEU A 16 6.17 -5.63 -3.64
N LEU A 17 6.38 -4.97 -4.78
CA LEU A 17 7.25 -3.82 -4.95
C LEU A 17 6.77 -2.72 -4.01
N GLY A 18 5.48 -2.41 -3.97
CA GLY A 18 4.87 -1.49 -3.01
C GLY A 18 5.18 -1.84 -1.56
N ASP A 19 5.09 -3.10 -1.15
CA ASP A 19 5.43 -3.61 0.19
C ASP A 19 6.95 -3.62 0.43
N ILE A 20 7.77 -3.78 -0.61
CA ILE A 20 9.24 -3.60 -0.58
C ILE A 20 9.59 -2.10 -0.53
N TYR A 21 8.75 -1.23 -1.10
CA TYR A 21 8.82 0.24 -1.13
C TYR A 21 8.09 0.91 0.04
N THR A 22 7.32 0.19 0.85
CA THR A 22 6.56 0.73 2.01
C THR A 22 6.82 -0.04 3.30
N GLY A 23 7.40 -1.24 3.23
CA GLY A 23 7.78 -2.08 4.36
C GLY A 23 9.29 -2.09 4.60
N ASN A 24 9.69 -1.45 5.70
CA ASN A 24 10.98 -1.50 6.42
C ASN A 24 12.33 -1.32 5.70
N ASP A 25 12.44 -1.35 4.37
CA ASP A 25 13.71 -1.07 3.65
C ASP A 25 13.45 -0.46 2.27
N ALA A 26 12.57 0.54 2.23
CA ALA A 26 12.18 1.18 0.99
C ALA A 26 13.27 2.11 0.45
N GLY A 27 13.98 1.61 -0.56
CA GLY A 27 14.69 2.41 -1.53
C GLY A 27 15.53 1.60 -2.52
N GLY A 28 15.03 0.60 -3.24
CA GLY A 28 15.88 -0.14 -4.20
C GLY A 28 16.58 0.77 -5.24
N PHE A 29 15.93 1.87 -5.65
CA PHE A 29 16.49 2.81 -6.63
C PHE A 29 17.45 3.83 -6.02
N ASN A 30 17.10 4.41 -4.86
CA ASN A 30 17.92 5.43 -4.18
C ASN A 30 18.88 4.88 -3.11
N LEU A 31 18.76 3.61 -2.71
CA LEU A 31 19.73 2.95 -1.87
C LEU A 31 20.89 2.51 -2.75
N HIS A 32 22.07 3.06 -2.46
CA HIS A 32 23.34 2.64 -3.02
C HIS A 32 23.81 1.29 -2.41
N LYS A 33 22.87 0.34 -2.22
CA LYS A 33 23.14 -1.00 -1.71
C LYS A 33 23.21 -1.98 -2.89
N PRO A 34 24.41 -2.23 -3.46
CA PRO A 34 24.54 -3.08 -4.65
C PRO A 34 23.99 -4.49 -4.41
N GLU A 35 24.15 -5.04 -3.20
CA GLU A 35 23.64 -6.36 -2.80
C GLU A 35 22.11 -6.49 -2.94
N LEU A 36 21.37 -5.43 -2.58
CA LEU A 36 19.91 -5.41 -2.71
C LEU A 36 19.49 -5.34 -4.18
N ARG A 37 20.19 -4.53 -4.98
CA ARG A 37 19.94 -4.41 -6.42
C ARG A 37 20.20 -5.73 -7.14
N GLU A 38 21.33 -6.37 -6.84
CA GLU A 38 21.68 -7.72 -7.30
C GLU A 38 20.60 -8.73 -6.90
N GLY A 39 20.14 -8.70 -5.63
CA GLY A 39 19.11 -9.59 -5.13
C GLY A 39 17.76 -9.43 -5.85
N ILE A 40 17.30 -8.19 -6.04
CA ILE A 40 16.06 -7.90 -6.77
C ILE A 40 16.19 -8.31 -8.24
N TYR A 41 17.30 -7.93 -8.88
CA TYR A 41 17.57 -8.30 -10.27
C TYR A 41 17.57 -9.82 -10.43
N LYS A 42 18.28 -10.56 -9.58
CA LYS A 42 18.32 -12.02 -9.58
C LYS A 42 16.92 -12.63 -9.41
N ILE A 43 16.11 -12.14 -8.47
CA ILE A 43 14.72 -12.62 -8.30
C ILE A 43 13.91 -12.44 -9.59
N ILE A 44 14.03 -11.27 -10.25
CA ILE A 44 13.30 -10.97 -11.47
C ILE A 44 13.83 -11.80 -12.66
N SER A 45 15.14 -11.96 -12.77
CA SER A 45 15.77 -12.81 -13.78
C SER A 45 15.45 -14.28 -13.58
N ASP A 46 15.32 -14.76 -12.35
CA ASP A 46 14.92 -16.14 -12.05
C ASP A 46 13.50 -16.45 -12.56
N ILE A 47 12.60 -15.45 -12.60
CA ILE A 47 11.25 -15.59 -13.18
C ILE A 47 11.32 -15.96 -14.68
N LYS A 48 12.35 -15.51 -15.41
CA LYS A 48 12.59 -15.88 -16.81
C LYS A 48 12.68 -17.40 -17.00
N ASN A 49 13.19 -18.10 -16.00
CA ASN A 49 13.42 -19.54 -16.04
C ASN A 49 12.19 -20.37 -15.64
N ILE A 50 11.11 -19.75 -15.16
CA ILE A 50 9.88 -20.43 -14.68
C ILE A 50 8.96 -20.89 -15.85
N GLY A 51 9.50 -20.97 -17.08
CA GLY A 51 8.79 -21.47 -18.27
C GLY A 51 8.07 -20.36 -19.05
N ARG A 52 7.41 -20.73 -20.17
CA ARG A 52 6.68 -19.80 -21.07
C ARG A 52 5.47 -19.18 -20.38
N ILE A 53 5.70 -18.28 -19.43
CA ILE A 53 4.70 -17.38 -18.91
C ILE A 53 4.43 -16.38 -20.04
N VAL A 54 3.18 -16.34 -20.53
CA VAL A 54 2.72 -15.30 -21.44
C VAL A 54 2.59 -14.02 -20.62
N ALA A 55 3.72 -13.34 -20.43
CA ALA A 55 3.79 -12.03 -19.80
C ALA A 55 3.15 -10.99 -20.73
N SER A 56 2.42 -10.00 -20.20
CA SER A 56 2.11 -8.83 -21.03
C SER A 56 3.41 -8.17 -21.48
N PRO A 57 3.38 -7.41 -22.59
CA PRO A 57 4.54 -6.68 -23.07
C PRO A 57 5.24 -5.87 -21.98
N MET A 58 4.50 -5.35 -21.00
CA MET A 58 5.05 -4.57 -19.89
C MET A 58 5.92 -5.36 -18.94
N ALA A 59 5.43 -6.46 -18.34
CA ALA A 59 6.31 -7.19 -17.43
C ALA A 59 7.26 -8.14 -18.17
N SER A 60 7.05 -8.37 -19.47
CA SER A 60 8.09 -8.95 -20.34
C SER A 60 9.35 -8.07 -20.36
N THR A 61 9.24 -6.77 -20.63
CA THR A 61 10.41 -5.87 -20.63
C THR A 61 11.09 -5.80 -19.26
N TYR A 62 10.36 -5.90 -18.15
CA TYR A 62 10.95 -6.05 -16.81
C TYR A 62 11.68 -7.38 -16.61
N ILE A 63 11.04 -8.51 -16.96
CA ILE A 63 11.59 -9.86 -16.77
C ILE A 63 12.82 -10.09 -17.64
N TYR A 64 12.87 -9.48 -18.82
CA TYR A 64 13.97 -9.61 -19.78
C TYR A 64 14.98 -8.46 -19.73
N ALA A 65 14.92 -7.59 -18.70
CA ALA A 65 15.97 -6.61 -18.46
C ALA A 65 17.33 -7.32 -18.28
N LYS A 66 18.39 -6.78 -18.91
CA LYS A 66 19.73 -7.40 -18.94
C LYS A 66 20.57 -7.10 -17.70
N ASP A 67 20.22 -6.06 -16.98
CA ASP A 67 20.90 -5.55 -15.82
C ASP A 67 19.93 -4.67 -15.02
N TRP A 68 20.39 -4.20 -13.87
CA TRP A 68 19.63 -3.30 -13.00
C TRP A 68 19.26 -1.98 -13.69
N GLU A 69 20.12 -1.45 -14.56
CA GLU A 69 19.89 -0.17 -15.24
C GLU A 69 18.76 -0.28 -16.26
N ALA A 70 18.75 -1.34 -17.08
CA ALA A 70 17.67 -1.67 -17.99
C ALA A 70 16.35 -1.90 -17.25
N LEU A 71 16.41 -2.56 -16.09
CA LEU A 71 15.24 -2.76 -15.22
C LEU A 71 14.72 -1.42 -14.70
N ALA A 72 15.63 -0.56 -14.27
CA ALA A 72 15.33 0.77 -13.76
C ALA A 72 14.70 1.67 -14.83
N LEU A 73 15.31 1.73 -16.01
CA LEU A 73 14.81 2.48 -17.16
C LEU A 73 13.43 1.99 -17.61
N THR A 74 13.24 0.67 -17.64
CA THR A 74 11.95 0.06 -17.95
C THR A 74 10.90 0.49 -16.93
N ALA A 75 11.25 0.53 -15.65
CA ALA A 75 10.34 0.96 -14.61
C ALA A 75 9.92 2.43 -14.74
N LEU A 76 10.89 3.30 -15.00
CA LEU A 76 10.65 4.72 -15.23
C LEU A 76 9.78 4.95 -16.45
N LYS A 77 10.03 4.24 -17.56
CA LYS A 77 9.24 4.38 -18.79
C LYS A 77 7.76 4.08 -18.59
N TYR A 78 7.42 3.11 -17.74
CA TYR A 78 6.01 2.76 -17.48
C TYR A 78 5.33 3.65 -16.45
N MET A 79 6.08 4.39 -15.65
CA MET A 79 5.50 5.42 -14.79
C MET A 79 5.14 6.69 -15.56
N ALA A 80 5.66 6.87 -16.78
CA ALA A 80 5.40 8.05 -17.62
C ALA A 80 3.92 8.26 -17.94
N ASP A 81 3.18 7.17 -18.09
CA ASP A 81 1.76 7.19 -18.45
C ASP A 81 0.85 7.07 -17.20
N SER A 82 1.43 6.98 -16.00
CA SER A 82 0.69 6.78 -14.76
C SER A 82 0.34 8.13 -14.11
N PRO A 83 -0.87 8.28 -13.53
CA PRO A 83 -1.22 9.47 -12.74
C PRO A 83 -0.53 9.50 -11.35
N LEU A 84 0.43 8.61 -11.10
CA LEU A 84 1.25 8.62 -9.88
C LEU A 84 2.20 9.82 -9.90
N ASP A 85 2.61 10.26 -8.71
CA ASP A 85 3.56 11.35 -8.54
C ASP A 85 4.82 11.11 -9.38
N GLU A 86 5.19 12.13 -10.16
CA GLU A 86 6.38 12.13 -11.03
C GLU A 86 7.63 11.67 -10.26
N VAL A 87 8.51 10.93 -10.93
CA VAL A 87 9.79 10.55 -10.31
C VAL A 87 10.67 11.78 -10.25
N VAL A 88 10.96 12.24 -9.04
CA VAL A 88 11.89 13.35 -8.81
C VAL A 88 13.30 12.81 -8.58
N GLN A 89 14.25 13.27 -9.38
CA GLN A 89 15.67 13.08 -9.13
C GLN A 89 16.28 14.37 -8.58
N LEU A 90 16.79 14.30 -7.36
CA LEU A 90 17.47 15.43 -6.73
C LEU A 90 18.91 15.53 -7.26
N CYS A 91 19.27 16.70 -7.78
CA CYS A 91 20.60 16.97 -8.29
C CYS A 91 21.18 18.20 -7.61
N GLN A 92 22.38 18.07 -7.07
CA GLN A 92 23.07 19.20 -6.47
C GLN A 92 23.55 20.14 -7.58
N SER A 93 23.22 21.43 -7.51
CA SER A 93 23.53 22.44 -8.54
C SER A 93 25.03 22.55 -8.85
N SER A 94 25.90 22.28 -7.86
CA SER A 94 27.36 22.32 -8.00
C SER A 94 27.95 21.12 -8.75
N LYS A 95 27.19 20.03 -8.95
CA LYS A 95 27.70 18.84 -9.65
C LYS A 95 27.38 18.92 -11.14
N PRO A 96 28.36 18.59 -12.02
CA PRO A 96 28.11 18.59 -13.46
C PRO A 96 26.97 17.63 -13.78
N ARG A 97 25.97 18.15 -14.52
CA ARG A 97 24.77 17.38 -14.85
C ARG A 97 25.15 16.18 -15.71
N SER A 98 24.65 15.00 -15.33
CA SER A 98 24.58 13.85 -16.22
C SER A 98 23.84 14.28 -17.50
N LYS A 99 24.43 14.02 -18.67
CA LYS A 99 23.83 14.37 -19.97
C LYS A 99 22.57 13.55 -20.28
N GLN A 100 22.28 12.49 -19.53
CA GLN A 100 21.08 11.69 -19.71
C GLN A 100 19.99 12.16 -18.76
N VAL A 101 19.11 13.02 -19.27
CA VAL A 101 17.83 13.31 -18.64
C VAL A 101 16.80 12.38 -19.25
N LEU A 102 16.18 11.54 -18.42
CA LEU A 102 15.07 10.71 -18.85
C LEU A 102 13.79 11.56 -18.90
N PRO A 103 12.96 11.47 -19.94
CA PRO A 103 11.78 12.33 -20.11
C PRO A 103 10.78 12.28 -18.94
N THR A 104 10.77 11.17 -18.21
CA THR A 104 9.83 10.89 -17.10
C THR A 104 10.36 11.30 -15.72
N VAL A 105 11.61 11.74 -15.65
CA VAL A 105 12.26 12.07 -14.39
C VAL A 105 12.39 13.57 -14.27
N ARG A 106 11.65 14.18 -13.34
CA ARG A 106 11.78 15.60 -13.02
C ARG A 106 13.08 15.82 -12.25
N LEU A 107 14.03 16.49 -12.89
CA LEU A 107 15.30 16.83 -12.26
C LEU A 107 15.11 18.08 -11.40
N VAL A 108 15.19 17.92 -10.08
CA VAL A 108 15.13 19.03 -9.13
C VAL A 108 16.55 19.38 -8.75
N ALA A 109 17.04 20.47 -9.34
CA ALA A 109 18.31 21.05 -8.95
C ALA A 109 18.15 21.73 -7.58
N TYR A 110 19.08 21.49 -6.66
CA TYR A 110 19.09 22.14 -5.35
C TYR A 110 20.50 22.63 -5.04
N SER A 111 20.59 23.84 -4.51
CA SER A 111 21.84 24.40 -4.01
C SER A 111 21.98 24.08 -2.52
N ASN A 112 20.87 24.22 -1.78
CA ASN A 112 20.75 23.88 -0.36
C ASN A 112 19.61 22.88 -0.11
N ILE A 113 19.60 22.22 1.04
CA ILE A 113 18.61 21.18 1.36
C ILE A 113 17.20 21.80 1.49
N GLU A 114 17.12 23.04 1.94
CA GLU A 114 15.91 23.84 2.11
C GLU A 114 15.19 24.07 0.78
N ASP A 115 15.97 24.21 -0.31
CA ASP A 115 15.44 24.38 -1.67
C ASP A 115 14.66 23.14 -2.11
N ILE A 116 15.01 21.94 -1.64
CA ILE A 116 14.36 20.70 -2.06
C ILE A 116 12.85 20.78 -1.78
N LEU A 117 12.46 21.31 -0.63
CA LEU A 117 11.06 21.39 -0.20
C LEU A 117 10.23 22.36 -1.06
N SER A 118 10.81 23.49 -1.46
CA SER A 118 10.14 24.45 -2.34
C SER A 118 9.96 23.87 -3.76
N HIS A 119 10.98 23.17 -4.27
CA HIS A 119 10.95 22.60 -5.62
C HIS A 119 10.05 21.36 -5.76
N ILE A 120 9.85 20.59 -4.68
CA ILE A 120 8.91 19.45 -4.67
C ILE A 120 7.47 19.85 -4.27
N ASN A 121 7.18 21.15 -4.12
CA ASN A 121 5.89 21.67 -3.65
C ASN A 121 5.47 21.09 -2.27
N ALA A 122 6.44 20.78 -1.41
CA ALA A 122 6.20 20.22 -0.08
C ALA A 122 6.32 21.27 1.03
N THR A 123 5.94 22.52 0.75
CA THR A 123 5.98 23.63 1.72
C THR A 123 5.12 23.39 2.96
N HIS A 124 4.10 22.53 2.86
CA HIS A 124 3.29 22.06 3.99
C HIS A 124 4.11 21.27 5.03
N ILE A 125 5.24 20.66 4.65
CA ILE A 125 6.13 19.94 5.58
C ILE A 125 6.88 20.94 6.46
N SER A 126 7.34 22.06 5.90
CA SER A 126 8.03 23.12 6.66
C SER A 126 7.12 23.72 7.74
N GLN A 127 5.82 23.88 7.44
CA GLN A 127 4.81 24.36 8.38
C GLN A 127 4.60 23.41 9.57
N LEU A 128 4.77 22.09 9.38
CA LEU A 128 4.68 21.10 10.46
C LEU A 128 5.86 21.17 11.42
N SER A 129 7.07 21.50 10.94
CA SER A 129 8.26 21.62 11.81
C SER A 129 8.20 22.86 12.70
N SER A 130 7.58 23.95 12.22
CA SER A 130 7.40 25.18 12.99
C SER A 130 6.44 24.98 14.18
N LEU A 131 5.43 24.11 14.01
CA LEU A 131 4.45 23.79 15.05
C LEU A 131 5.03 22.99 16.23
N GLU A 132 6.14 22.27 16.04
CA GLU A 132 6.73 21.38 17.05
C GLU A 132 7.66 22.13 18.03
N ASN A 133 8.10 23.34 17.66
CA ASN A 133 9.02 24.16 18.46
C ASN A 133 8.33 25.15 19.42
N ASP A 134 6.99 25.23 19.42
CA ASP A 134 6.26 26.08 20.36
C ASP A 134 5.27 25.26 21.22
N PRO A 135 5.73 24.64 22.32
CA PRO A 135 4.88 23.81 23.18
C PRO A 135 3.78 24.60 23.92
N LYS A 136 3.69 25.93 23.75
CA LYS A 136 2.70 26.79 24.41
C LYS A 136 1.45 27.10 23.58
N ALA A 137 1.39 26.72 22.30
CA ALA A 137 0.30 27.14 21.40
C ALA A 137 -0.86 26.13 21.23
N LEU A 138 -0.84 24.94 21.86
CA LEU A 138 -1.93 23.94 21.74
C LEU A 138 -3.19 24.25 22.58
N GLY A 139 -3.31 25.46 23.11
CA GLY A 139 -4.48 25.89 23.87
C GLY A 139 -5.34 26.89 23.13
N VAL A 140 -5.98 26.55 22.00
CA VAL A 140 -7.00 27.45 21.42
C VAL A 140 -8.19 26.70 20.80
N ASN A 141 -9.34 26.93 21.45
CA ASN A 141 -10.70 26.95 20.92
C ASN A 141 -10.78 27.25 19.43
N ILE A 142 -11.58 26.50 18.69
CA ILE A 142 -11.93 26.78 17.29
C ILE A 142 -13.06 27.84 17.27
N PRO A 143 -12.86 29.06 16.73
CA PRO A 143 -13.96 29.94 16.35
C PRO A 143 -14.22 29.83 14.84
N SER A 144 -15.50 29.82 14.50
CA SER A 144 -16.05 29.78 13.14
C SER A 144 -15.62 31.00 12.31
N PRO A 145 -15.42 30.87 10.98
CA PRO A 145 -15.01 32.00 10.15
C PRO A 145 -16.22 32.86 9.71
N SER A 146 -16.12 34.16 9.98
CA SER A 146 -16.91 35.20 9.30
C SER A 146 -16.00 35.95 8.33
N SER A 147 -16.54 36.21 7.14
CA SER A 147 -15.97 37.03 6.06
C SER A 147 -15.56 38.44 6.52
N THR A 148 -14.67 39.10 5.75
CA THR A 148 -14.88 40.43 5.12
C THR A 148 -13.55 41.19 4.88
N THR A 149 -13.32 41.50 3.60
CA THR A 149 -12.78 42.75 3.00
C THR A 149 -11.28 43.10 2.96
N LEU A 150 -10.91 43.42 1.71
CA LEU A 150 -9.72 44.08 1.16
C LEU A 150 -9.48 45.48 1.72
N THR A 151 -8.21 45.86 1.91
CA THR A 151 -7.73 47.23 1.64
C THR A 151 -6.27 47.19 1.18
N ASN A 152 -6.03 47.91 0.09
CA ASN A 152 -4.75 48.40 -0.41
C ASN A 152 -3.92 49.08 0.69
N ASP A 153 -2.59 49.03 0.56
CA ASP A 153 -1.79 50.25 0.64
C ASP A 153 -0.51 50.11 -0.19
N GLU A 154 -0.30 51.13 -1.01
CA GLU A 154 0.88 51.39 -1.83
C GLU A 154 2.01 51.95 -0.93
N ASN A 155 3.27 51.58 -1.18
CA ASN A 155 4.34 52.55 -0.95
C ASN A 155 5.54 52.32 -1.89
N GLU A 156 6.13 53.46 -2.21
CA GLU A 156 6.96 53.79 -3.36
C GLU A 156 8.47 53.80 -3.02
N SER A 157 9.28 53.63 -4.06
CA SER A 157 10.67 54.13 -4.24
C SER A 157 11.79 53.65 -3.32
N THR A 158 12.87 53.10 -3.91
CA THR A 158 14.10 53.88 -4.22
C THR A 158 15.11 52.98 -4.96
N LYS A 159 15.62 53.49 -6.09
CA LYS A 159 16.78 52.97 -6.82
C LYS A 159 18.06 53.38 -6.11
N GLU A 160 19.03 52.48 -5.97
CA GLU A 160 20.45 52.84 -6.01
C GLU A 160 21.22 51.77 -6.79
N ASP A 161 21.81 52.22 -7.90
CA ASP A 161 22.87 51.55 -8.65
C ASP A 161 24.15 51.59 -7.79
N GLY A 162 24.71 50.41 -7.53
CA GLY A 162 25.98 50.23 -6.83
C GLY A 162 26.85 49.24 -7.59
N ASP A 163 27.63 49.77 -8.52
CA ASP A 163 28.73 49.13 -9.24
C ASP A 163 29.97 49.16 -8.33
N ALA A 164 30.49 47.99 -7.92
CA ALA A 164 31.85 47.85 -7.39
C ALA A 164 32.25 46.37 -7.24
N ASP A 165 33.36 46.05 -7.92
CA ASP A 165 34.45 45.18 -7.50
C ASP A 165 34.22 43.66 -7.38
N ASP A 166 34.49 43.04 -8.52
CA ASP A 166 35.30 41.84 -8.74
C ASP A 166 36.35 41.58 -7.64
N GLU A 167 35.95 40.85 -6.58
CA GLU A 167 36.87 40.17 -5.67
C GLU A 167 36.90 38.67 -6.00
N ASP A 168 38.10 38.24 -6.39
CA ASP A 168 38.58 36.89 -6.68
C ASP A 168 38.23 35.93 -5.53
N ASN A 169 37.02 35.37 -5.58
CA ASN A 169 36.51 34.44 -4.59
C ASN A 169 37.13 33.06 -4.85
N GLU A 170 38.29 32.81 -4.24
CA GLU A 170 38.94 31.50 -4.22
C GLU A 170 37.89 30.42 -3.89
N GLU A 171 37.52 29.63 -4.91
CA GLU A 171 36.60 28.50 -4.84
C GLU A 171 37.15 27.47 -3.85
N THR A 172 36.88 27.71 -2.57
CA THR A 172 37.05 26.74 -1.51
C THR A 172 35.99 25.68 -1.76
N GLU A 173 36.37 24.60 -2.45
CA GLU A 173 35.49 23.46 -2.68
C GLU A 173 34.79 23.13 -1.35
N PRO A 174 33.44 23.18 -1.29
CA PRO A 174 32.72 22.93 -0.07
C PRO A 174 33.07 21.50 0.34
N SER A 175 33.87 21.41 1.41
CA SER A 175 34.30 20.15 1.98
C SER A 175 33.05 19.30 2.14
N ARG A 176 33.00 18.17 1.42
CA ARG A 176 31.91 17.20 1.56
C ARG A 176 31.88 16.80 3.03
N GLU A 177 30.96 17.40 3.77
CA GLU A 177 30.66 16.98 5.12
C GLU A 177 30.04 15.59 4.98
N ASP A 178 30.88 14.58 5.17
CA ASP A 178 30.45 13.21 5.21
C ASP A 178 29.40 13.08 6.31
N PHE A 179 28.19 12.68 5.93
CA PHE A 179 27.10 12.49 6.88
C PHE A 179 27.55 11.48 7.94
N THR A 180 27.68 11.97 9.17
CA THR A 180 28.02 11.12 10.31
C THR A 180 26.99 10.00 10.46
N ALA A 181 27.39 8.91 11.11
CA ALA A 181 26.50 7.79 11.40
C ALA A 181 25.23 8.25 12.14
N ASP A 182 25.34 9.27 12.98
CA ASP A 182 24.23 9.86 13.74
C ASP A 182 23.20 10.55 12.84
N HIS A 183 23.64 11.29 11.83
CA HIS A 183 22.74 11.89 10.84
C HIS A 183 21.95 10.82 10.07
N THR A 184 22.63 9.73 9.69
CA THR A 184 21.98 8.61 8.99
C THR A 184 20.95 7.90 9.88
N ALA A 185 21.26 7.70 11.17
CA ALA A 185 20.35 7.13 12.15
C ALA A 185 19.13 8.03 12.40
N ALA A 186 19.35 9.34 12.54
CA ALA A 186 18.29 10.34 12.73
C ALA A 186 17.36 10.40 11.50
N ALA A 187 17.91 10.50 10.29
CA ALA A 187 17.13 10.51 9.06
C ALA A 187 16.28 9.25 8.90
N SER A 188 16.86 8.08 9.20
CA SER A 188 16.14 6.80 9.18
C SER A 188 14.97 6.78 10.16
N LYS A 189 15.15 7.37 11.36
CA LYS A 189 14.10 7.50 12.38
C LYS A 189 12.99 8.45 11.93
N ILE A 190 13.33 9.62 11.38
CA ILE A 190 12.36 10.60 10.87
C ILE A 190 11.52 10.00 9.74
N ILE A 191 12.17 9.37 8.76
CA ILE A 191 11.48 8.70 7.65
C ILE A 191 10.55 7.60 8.17
N SER A 192 10.99 6.79 9.13
CA SER A 192 10.16 5.76 9.76
C SER A 192 8.92 6.35 10.44
N VAL A 193 9.08 7.45 11.18
CA VAL A 193 7.98 8.14 11.87
C VAL A 193 7.02 8.79 10.88
N TYR A 194 7.53 9.52 9.88
CA TYR A 194 6.71 10.16 8.85
C TYR A 194 5.91 9.13 8.05
N ARG A 195 6.52 8.00 7.65
CA ARG A 195 5.80 6.91 6.98
C ARG A 195 4.65 6.36 7.83
N LYS A 196 4.89 6.15 9.14
CA LYS A 196 3.82 5.75 10.07
C LYS A 196 2.74 6.81 10.19
N TYR A 197 3.07 8.09 10.15
CA TYR A 197 2.11 9.18 10.15
C TYR A 197 1.28 9.19 8.86
N ALA A 198 1.92 9.21 7.68
CA ALA A 198 1.26 9.22 6.39
C ALA A 198 0.32 8.01 6.22
N LEU A 199 0.77 6.81 6.63
CA LEU A 199 -0.07 5.61 6.63
C LEU A 199 -1.27 5.76 7.57
N ARG A 200 -1.10 6.31 8.77
CA ARG A 200 -2.21 6.58 9.70
C ARG A 200 -3.19 7.61 9.13
N LYS A 201 -2.69 8.70 8.57
CA LYS A 201 -3.49 9.79 7.98
C LYS A 201 -4.29 9.32 6.77
N ALA A 202 -3.69 8.46 5.94
CA ALA A 202 -4.38 7.85 4.80
C ALA A 202 -5.52 6.91 5.25
N SER A 203 -5.31 6.11 6.30
CA SER A 203 -6.37 5.22 6.83
C SER A 203 -7.41 5.89 7.71
N GLU A 204 -7.12 7.06 8.27
CA GLU A 204 -8.08 7.78 9.11
C GLU A 204 -9.39 8.05 8.33
N LYS A 205 -9.32 8.00 7.00
CA LYS A 205 -10.45 8.16 6.08
C LYS A 205 -11.24 6.88 5.79
N ASP A 206 -10.66 5.68 5.95
CA ASP A 206 -11.35 4.42 5.63
C ASP A 206 -11.23 3.39 6.78
N PRO A 207 -12.32 3.15 7.55
CA PRO A 207 -12.32 2.15 8.62
C PRO A 207 -11.99 0.74 8.13
N LEU A 208 -12.29 0.43 6.86
CA LEU A 208 -12.00 -0.87 6.27
C LEU A 208 -10.49 -1.06 6.10
N ASP A 209 -9.76 -0.04 5.69
CA ASP A 209 -8.31 -0.12 5.54
C ASP A 209 -7.59 -0.23 6.88
N GLU A 210 -8.08 0.44 7.93
CA GLU A 210 -7.54 0.23 9.28
C GLU A 210 -7.80 -1.20 9.77
N MET A 211 -9.01 -1.74 9.53
CA MET A 211 -9.32 -3.13 9.84
C MET A 211 -8.37 -4.10 9.12
N ARG A 212 -8.19 -3.94 7.80
CA ARG A 212 -7.25 -4.74 6.99
C ARG A 212 -5.84 -4.69 7.57
N ARG A 213 -5.36 -3.49 7.95
CA ARG A 213 -4.03 -3.30 8.51
C ARG A 213 -3.87 -3.98 9.85
N ARG A 214 -4.84 -3.82 10.76
CA ARG A 214 -4.86 -4.49 12.07
C ARG A 214 -4.78 -6.00 11.90
N ILE A 215 -5.66 -6.57 11.08
CA ILE A 215 -5.68 -8.03 10.83
C ILE A 215 -4.34 -8.50 10.27
N ARG A 216 -3.80 -7.84 9.22
CA ARG A 216 -2.50 -8.22 8.66
C ARG A 216 -1.37 -8.13 9.68
N ARG A 217 -1.37 -7.10 10.53
CA ARG A 217 -0.40 -6.93 11.63
C ARG A 217 -0.49 -8.08 12.63
N ASP A 218 -1.69 -8.50 13.01
CA ASP A 218 -1.92 -9.59 13.97
C ASP A 218 -1.47 -10.94 13.41
N PHE A 219 -1.81 -11.25 12.15
CA PHE A 219 -1.32 -12.44 11.46
C PHE A 219 0.21 -12.42 11.31
N PHE A 220 0.78 -11.26 10.99
CA PHE A 220 2.22 -11.13 10.89
C PHE A 220 2.92 -11.35 12.24
N ALA A 221 2.40 -10.75 13.31
CA ALA A 221 2.90 -10.96 14.67
C ALA A 221 2.81 -12.44 15.07
N LYS A 222 1.66 -13.09 14.83
CA LYS A 222 1.46 -14.52 15.11
C LYS A 222 2.42 -15.40 14.30
N SER A 223 2.71 -15.01 13.06
CA SER A 223 3.65 -15.76 12.22
C SER A 223 5.08 -15.77 12.77
N ARG A 224 5.46 -14.80 13.62
CA ARG A 224 6.79 -14.80 14.27
C ARG A 224 6.88 -15.79 15.42
N THR A 225 5.74 -16.17 16.02
CA THR A 225 5.70 -17.11 17.16
C THR A 225 5.60 -18.57 16.75
N VAL A 226 5.23 -18.83 15.49
CA VAL A 226 5.08 -20.20 14.98
C VAL A 226 6.38 -20.61 14.30
N GLU A 227 6.93 -21.75 14.72
CA GLU A 227 8.05 -22.36 14.02
C GLU A 227 7.56 -22.95 12.70
N TRP A 228 8.08 -22.48 11.57
CA TRP A 228 7.61 -22.91 10.24
C TRP A 228 8.45 -23.99 9.59
N GLN A 229 9.67 -24.26 10.08
CA GLN A 229 10.60 -25.30 9.54
C GLN A 229 10.70 -25.31 8.00
N GLY A 230 10.75 -24.12 7.38
CA GLY A 230 10.81 -24.00 5.91
C GLY A 230 9.51 -24.32 5.16
N SER A 231 8.41 -24.60 5.86
CA SER A 231 7.12 -24.95 5.26
C SER A 231 6.60 -23.84 4.33
N PRO A 232 6.16 -24.18 3.10
CA PRO A 232 5.54 -23.22 2.18
C PRO A 232 4.24 -22.62 2.76
N TYR A 233 3.65 -23.26 3.77
CA TYR A 233 2.48 -22.78 4.49
C TYR A 233 2.69 -21.39 5.10
N ARG A 234 3.92 -21.05 5.50
CA ARG A 234 4.26 -19.73 6.06
C ARG A 234 3.85 -18.60 5.13
N PHE A 235 4.03 -18.78 3.82
CA PHE A 235 3.66 -17.78 2.82
C PHE A 235 2.13 -17.63 2.74
N LEU A 236 1.40 -18.74 2.72
CA LEU A 236 -0.07 -18.75 2.73
C LEU A 236 -0.61 -18.06 3.98
N PHE A 237 -0.06 -18.40 5.14
CA PHE A 237 -0.45 -17.80 6.42
C PHE A 237 -0.22 -16.29 6.49
N ARG A 238 0.84 -15.78 5.85
CA ARG A 238 1.16 -14.34 5.88
C ARG A 238 0.40 -13.51 4.85
N ARG A 239 -0.07 -14.10 3.75
CA ARG A 239 -0.71 -13.35 2.65
C ARG A 239 -2.15 -13.77 2.38
N VAL A 240 -2.38 -15.08 2.21
CA VAL A 240 -3.69 -15.62 1.81
C VAL A 240 -4.67 -15.61 2.97
N VAL A 241 -4.27 -16.15 4.11
CA VAL A 241 -5.18 -16.30 5.27
C VAL A 241 -5.72 -14.95 5.75
N PRO A 242 -4.93 -13.86 5.87
CA PRO A 242 -5.45 -12.56 6.26
C PRO A 242 -6.53 -12.05 5.30
N CYS A 243 -6.37 -12.24 3.98
CA CYS A 243 -7.37 -11.83 3.00
C CYS A 243 -8.67 -12.62 3.12
N LEU A 244 -8.60 -13.94 3.31
CA LEU A 244 -9.78 -14.76 3.59
C LEU A 244 -10.47 -14.33 4.89
N PHE A 245 -9.68 -14.06 5.93
CA PHE A 245 -10.19 -13.62 7.22
C PHE A 245 -10.87 -12.24 7.13
N ILE A 246 -10.26 -11.28 6.43
CA ILE A 246 -10.86 -9.97 6.13
C ILE A 246 -12.19 -10.14 5.39
N ALA A 247 -12.23 -10.99 4.35
CA ALA A 247 -13.45 -11.25 3.61
C ALA A 247 -14.55 -11.82 4.52
N THR A 248 -14.23 -12.79 5.39
CA THR A 248 -15.19 -13.33 6.36
C THR A 248 -15.69 -12.31 7.37
N GLU A 249 -14.85 -11.36 7.78
CA GLU A 249 -15.24 -10.29 8.71
C GLU A 249 -16.24 -9.33 8.04
N CYS A 250 -15.97 -8.91 6.80
CA CYS A 250 -16.89 -8.10 6.03
C CYS A 250 -18.23 -8.81 5.76
N LEU A 251 -18.19 -10.12 5.44
CA LEU A 251 -19.39 -10.95 5.26
C LEU A 251 -20.21 -11.02 6.56
N LYS A 252 -19.55 -11.22 7.70
CA LYS A 252 -20.18 -11.20 9.04
C LYS A 252 -20.94 -9.90 9.28
N ASP A 253 -20.28 -8.75 9.08
CA ASP A 253 -20.87 -7.44 9.33
C ASP A 253 -22.06 -7.18 8.41
N ARG A 254 -21.94 -7.55 7.13
CA ARG A 254 -23.04 -7.44 6.16
C ARG A 254 -24.23 -8.31 6.55
N LEU A 255 -23.97 -9.58 6.87
CA LEU A 255 -25.01 -10.54 7.25
C LEU A 255 -25.68 -10.16 8.57
N TYR A 256 -24.93 -9.56 9.51
CA TYR A 256 -25.50 -8.99 10.72
C TYR A 256 -26.48 -7.85 10.41
N GLY A 257 -26.10 -6.95 9.50
CA GLY A 257 -26.97 -5.90 8.99
C GLY A 257 -28.22 -6.44 8.31
N ALA A 258 -28.07 -7.40 7.39
CA ALA A 258 -29.17 -8.05 6.69
C ALA A 258 -30.13 -8.78 7.66
N LYS A 259 -29.60 -9.51 8.64
CA LYS A 259 -30.39 -10.15 9.69
C LYS A 259 -31.16 -9.13 10.53
N SER A 260 -30.54 -8.01 10.89
CA SER A 260 -31.18 -6.95 11.67
C SER A 260 -32.29 -6.27 10.87
N ALA A 261 -32.06 -6.03 9.58
CA ALA A 261 -33.08 -5.51 8.66
C ALA A 261 -34.25 -6.48 8.51
N ALA A 262 -34.00 -7.77 8.30
CA ALA A 262 -35.05 -8.80 8.19
C ALA A 262 -35.87 -8.92 9.48
N LYS A 263 -35.24 -8.82 10.66
CA LYS A 263 -35.96 -8.75 11.95
C LYS A 263 -36.89 -7.55 12.04
N GLU A 264 -36.43 -6.40 11.56
CA GLU A 264 -37.24 -5.18 11.56
C GLU A 264 -38.38 -5.28 10.55
N SER A 265 -38.13 -5.82 9.36
CA SER A 265 -39.20 -6.16 8.40
C SER A 265 -40.22 -7.12 9.00
N LEU A 266 -39.79 -8.13 9.77
CA LEU A 266 -40.69 -9.12 10.37
C LEU A 266 -41.66 -8.49 11.38
N ARG A 267 -41.20 -7.46 12.11
CA ARG A 267 -42.05 -6.72 13.06
C ARG A 267 -43.14 -5.89 12.36
N ASN A 268 -42.89 -5.50 11.11
CA ASN A 268 -43.76 -4.62 10.34
C ASN A 268 -44.57 -5.37 9.25
N ALA A 269 -44.26 -6.64 8.99
CA ALA A 269 -44.89 -7.44 7.94
C ALA A 269 -46.35 -7.77 8.28
N HIS A 270 -47.20 -7.79 7.25
CA HIS A 270 -48.59 -8.25 7.33
C HIS A 270 -48.69 -9.70 6.85
N ASP A 271 -49.80 -10.40 7.14
CA ASP A 271 -49.98 -11.85 6.94
C ASP A 271 -49.46 -12.41 5.60
N ARG A 272 -49.58 -11.67 4.49
CA ARG A 272 -49.12 -12.11 3.15
C ARG A 272 -47.60 -12.08 2.96
N GLU A 273 -46.89 -11.25 3.71
CA GLU A 273 -45.42 -11.08 3.62
C GLU A 273 -44.67 -11.82 4.73
N LEU A 274 -45.40 -12.30 5.75
CA LEU A 274 -44.79 -12.88 6.95
C LEU A 274 -43.94 -14.11 6.62
N GLU A 275 -44.41 -14.99 5.73
CA GLU A 275 -43.66 -16.18 5.31
C GLU A 275 -42.37 -15.83 4.56
N SER A 276 -42.41 -14.85 3.65
CA SER A 276 -41.23 -14.47 2.86
C SER A 276 -40.18 -13.76 3.72
N VAL A 277 -40.61 -12.87 4.62
CA VAL A 277 -39.71 -12.18 5.55
C VAL A 277 -39.13 -13.14 6.58
N GLN A 278 -39.90 -14.11 7.06
CA GLN A 278 -39.41 -15.16 7.94
C GLN A 278 -38.36 -16.03 7.24
N ALA A 279 -38.60 -16.45 6.00
CA ALA A 279 -37.62 -17.20 5.21
C ALA A 279 -36.31 -16.41 5.02
N ALA A 280 -36.39 -15.12 4.70
CA ALA A 280 -35.22 -14.25 4.57
C ALA A 280 -34.44 -14.11 5.90
N LEU A 281 -35.14 -14.02 7.03
CA LEU A 281 -34.51 -13.97 8.36
C LEU A 281 -33.80 -15.27 8.71
N ASP A 282 -34.40 -16.42 8.39
CA ASP A 282 -33.83 -17.73 8.64
C ASP A 282 -32.59 -17.98 7.77
N ASP A 283 -32.65 -17.60 6.48
CA ASP A 283 -31.52 -17.63 5.57
C ASP A 283 -30.37 -16.73 6.03
N ALA A 284 -30.64 -15.46 6.35
CA ALA A 284 -29.63 -14.54 6.86
C ALA A 284 -29.01 -15.05 8.17
N SER A 285 -29.81 -15.66 9.04
CA SER A 285 -29.33 -16.25 10.30
C SER A 285 -28.46 -17.49 10.08
N ARG A 286 -28.79 -18.33 9.09
CA ARG A 286 -27.97 -19.48 8.68
C ARG A 286 -26.62 -19.02 8.14
N LEU A 287 -26.62 -18.11 7.16
CA LEU A 287 -25.40 -17.59 6.55
C LEU A 287 -24.51 -16.86 7.58
N PHE A 288 -25.11 -16.09 8.50
CA PHE A 288 -24.35 -15.42 9.56
C PHE A 288 -23.63 -16.40 10.49
N LYS A 289 -24.28 -17.51 10.85
CA LYS A 289 -23.65 -18.57 11.67
C LYS A 289 -22.47 -19.20 10.93
N GLU A 290 -22.62 -19.43 9.63
CA GLU A 290 -21.55 -19.97 8.79
C GLU A 290 -20.37 -18.99 8.67
N ALA A 291 -20.62 -17.70 8.47
CA ALA A 291 -19.59 -16.66 8.49
C ALA A 291 -18.83 -16.65 9.84
N CYS A 292 -19.54 -16.75 10.96
CA CYS A 292 -18.93 -16.85 12.29
C CYS A 292 -18.07 -18.11 12.47
N ARG A 293 -18.49 -19.25 11.90
CA ARG A 293 -17.73 -20.50 11.93
C ARG A 293 -16.43 -20.35 11.13
N LEU A 294 -16.51 -19.90 9.88
CA LEU A 294 -15.35 -19.70 9.01
C LEU A 294 -14.37 -18.68 9.60
N HIS A 295 -14.87 -17.58 10.18
CA HIS A 295 -14.03 -16.60 10.88
C HIS A 295 -13.25 -17.24 12.06
N LYS A 296 -13.87 -18.14 12.83
CA LYS A 296 -13.18 -18.87 13.91
C LYS A 296 -12.15 -19.86 13.36
N ASP A 297 -12.50 -20.59 12.29
CA ASP A 297 -11.64 -21.60 11.69
C ASP A 297 -10.45 -21.00 10.92
N LEU A 298 -10.53 -19.73 10.51
CA LEU A 298 -9.46 -18.95 9.88
C LEU A 298 -8.67 -18.08 10.86
N ALA A 299 -9.04 -18.06 12.15
CA ALA A 299 -8.35 -17.22 13.13
C ALA A 299 -6.86 -17.58 13.22
N PRO A 300 -5.94 -16.64 13.55
CA PRO A 300 -4.50 -16.89 13.57
C PRO A 300 -4.06 -18.06 14.48
N SER A 301 -4.89 -18.45 15.46
CA SER A 301 -4.66 -19.54 16.41
C SER A 301 -5.39 -20.85 16.05
N ALA A 302 -6.12 -20.90 14.94
CA ALA A 302 -6.92 -22.04 14.52
C ALA A 302 -6.06 -23.28 14.26
N ALA A 303 -6.68 -24.45 14.46
CA ALA A 303 -6.00 -25.75 14.35
C ALA A 303 -5.39 -26.00 12.96
N VAL A 304 -6.07 -25.54 11.89
CA VAL A 304 -5.60 -25.68 10.50
C VAL A 304 -4.21 -25.07 10.30
N HIS A 305 -3.89 -23.95 10.97
CA HIS A 305 -2.60 -23.28 10.87
C HIS A 305 -1.54 -23.95 11.74
N LYS A 306 -1.91 -24.46 12.91
CA LYS A 306 -1.01 -25.23 13.78
C LYS A 306 -0.57 -26.53 13.11
N ALA A 307 -1.52 -27.22 12.47
CA ALA A 307 -1.28 -28.44 11.70
C ALA A 307 -0.64 -28.17 10.34
N ARG A 308 -0.56 -26.91 9.89
CA ARG A 308 -0.07 -26.51 8.55
C ARG A 308 -0.84 -27.24 7.43
N ASP A 309 -2.12 -27.51 7.64
CA ASP A 309 -2.97 -28.30 6.74
C ASP A 309 -3.38 -27.45 5.52
N VAL A 310 -2.67 -27.62 4.41
CA VAL A 310 -2.93 -26.92 3.14
C VAL A 310 -4.30 -27.31 2.58
N ASN A 311 -4.68 -28.59 2.67
CA ASN A 311 -5.97 -29.08 2.16
C ASN A 311 -7.13 -28.56 3.01
N GLY A 312 -6.96 -28.51 4.33
CA GLY A 312 -7.88 -27.86 5.26
C GLY A 312 -8.06 -26.38 4.92
N LEU A 313 -6.97 -25.65 4.69
CA LEU A 313 -7.04 -24.24 4.29
C LEU A 313 -7.76 -24.06 2.94
N GLN A 314 -7.50 -24.93 1.97
CA GLN A 314 -8.19 -24.88 0.67
C GLN A 314 -9.70 -25.11 0.81
N ARG A 315 -10.11 -26.07 1.65
CA ARG A 315 -11.54 -26.29 1.96
C ARG A 315 -12.18 -25.09 2.61
N LEU A 316 -11.50 -24.46 3.58
CA LEU A 316 -11.99 -23.24 4.21
C LEU A 316 -12.13 -22.10 3.20
N ALA A 317 -11.14 -21.93 2.31
CA ALA A 317 -11.17 -20.88 1.32
C ALA A 317 -12.31 -21.05 0.30
N LEU A 318 -12.55 -22.28 -0.17
CA LEU A 318 -13.71 -22.60 -1.02
C LEU A 318 -15.04 -22.34 -0.30
N ALA A 319 -15.11 -22.63 1.01
CA ALA A 319 -16.30 -22.33 1.80
C ALA A 319 -16.54 -20.82 1.93
N VAL A 320 -15.48 -20.00 2.06
CA VAL A 320 -15.60 -18.53 2.06
C VAL A 320 -16.10 -18.02 0.71
N GLU A 321 -15.59 -18.54 -0.40
CA GLU A 321 -16.06 -18.16 -1.74
C GLU A 321 -17.53 -18.51 -1.95
N CYS A 322 -17.92 -19.75 -1.61
CA CYS A 322 -19.31 -20.19 -1.73
C CYS A 322 -20.25 -19.36 -0.84
N LEU A 323 -19.81 -19.02 0.38
CA LEU A 323 -20.57 -18.12 1.25
C LEU A 323 -20.71 -16.71 0.64
N ALA A 324 -19.64 -16.17 0.04
CA ALA A 324 -19.69 -14.85 -0.59
C ALA A 324 -20.68 -14.82 -1.77
N GLU A 325 -20.68 -15.87 -2.60
CA GLU A 325 -21.64 -16.04 -3.71
C GLU A 325 -23.08 -16.12 -3.19
N GLN A 326 -23.34 -16.92 -2.16
CA GLN A 326 -24.68 -17.00 -1.54
C GLN A 326 -25.15 -15.66 -0.95
N VAL A 327 -24.23 -14.87 -0.38
CA VAL A 327 -24.55 -13.55 0.16
C VAL A 327 -24.83 -12.54 -0.96
N GLU A 328 -24.08 -12.62 -2.06
CA GLU A 328 -24.29 -11.79 -3.25
C GLU A 328 -25.67 -12.05 -3.87
N ASP A 329 -26.02 -13.32 -4.06
CA ASP A 329 -27.33 -13.74 -4.58
C ASP A 329 -28.47 -13.30 -3.66
N ALA A 330 -28.32 -13.52 -2.34
CA ALA A 330 -29.37 -13.20 -1.36
C ALA A 330 -29.63 -11.70 -1.22
N ILE A 331 -28.64 -10.85 -1.45
CA ILE A 331 -28.74 -9.41 -1.17
C ILE A 331 -29.14 -8.60 -2.42
N SER A 332 -29.07 -9.16 -3.64
CA SER A 332 -29.58 -8.55 -4.89
C SER A 332 -29.11 -7.10 -5.16
N GLN A 333 -28.02 -6.64 -4.53
CA GLN A 333 -27.52 -5.28 -4.69
C GLN A 333 -26.32 -5.26 -5.62
N ASN A 334 -26.47 -4.54 -6.74
CA ASN A 334 -25.48 -4.35 -7.80
C ASN A 334 -24.31 -3.43 -7.39
N ARG A 335 -23.90 -3.46 -6.11
CA ARG A 335 -22.80 -2.65 -5.59
C ARG A 335 -21.54 -3.49 -5.50
N SER A 336 -20.40 -2.91 -5.88
CA SER A 336 -19.09 -3.50 -5.61
C SER A 336 -18.95 -3.69 -4.09
N LEU A 337 -18.72 -4.94 -3.68
CA LEU A 337 -18.66 -5.31 -2.27
C LEU A 337 -17.22 -5.24 -1.76
N PRO A 338 -17.01 -4.78 -0.51
CA PRO A 338 -15.68 -4.49 0.01
C PRO A 338 -14.73 -5.70 0.09
N TRP A 339 -15.27 -6.93 0.12
CA TRP A 339 -14.50 -8.18 0.18
C TRP A 339 -14.06 -8.72 -1.19
N THR A 340 -14.61 -8.22 -2.30
CA THR A 340 -14.32 -8.73 -3.65
C THR A 340 -12.83 -8.65 -3.99
N ALA A 341 -12.18 -7.53 -3.65
CA ALA A 341 -10.74 -7.35 -3.87
C ALA A 341 -9.87 -8.35 -3.09
N ASP A 342 -10.28 -8.71 -1.88
CA ASP A 342 -9.55 -9.67 -1.03
C ASP A 342 -9.77 -11.12 -1.52
N LEU A 343 -10.99 -11.46 -1.97
CA LEU A 343 -11.28 -12.77 -2.60
C LEU A 343 -10.63 -12.92 -3.97
N ASP A 344 -10.56 -11.86 -4.76
CA ASP A 344 -9.91 -11.89 -6.07
C ASP A 344 -8.42 -12.18 -5.98
N LEU A 345 -7.76 -11.68 -4.92
CA LEU A 345 -6.38 -12.03 -4.64
C LEU A 345 -6.23 -13.52 -4.31
N PHE A 346 -7.17 -14.09 -3.56
CA PHE A 346 -7.20 -15.53 -3.29
C PHE A 346 -7.40 -16.34 -4.58
N ARG A 347 -8.42 -15.99 -5.38
CA ARG A 347 -8.72 -16.63 -6.67
C ARG A 347 -7.49 -16.65 -7.58
N LEU A 348 -6.75 -15.53 -7.64
CA LEU A 348 -5.50 -15.45 -8.40
C LEU A 348 -4.44 -16.46 -7.90
N ILE A 349 -4.25 -16.55 -6.59
CA ILE A 349 -3.26 -17.46 -5.98
C ILE A 349 -3.65 -18.92 -6.20
N ARG A 350 -4.94 -19.25 -6.07
CA ARG A 350 -5.48 -20.58 -6.36
C ARG A 350 -5.24 -20.97 -7.82
N ASP A 351 -5.64 -20.10 -8.74
CA ASP A 351 -5.54 -20.32 -10.19
C ASP A 351 -4.08 -20.42 -10.69
N SER A 352 -3.13 -19.80 -9.99
CA SER A 352 -1.70 -19.89 -10.30
C SER A 352 -1.06 -21.25 -9.92
N GLY A 353 -1.84 -22.15 -9.31
CA GLY A 353 -1.38 -23.46 -8.84
C GLY A 353 -0.43 -23.41 -7.64
N VAL A 354 -0.27 -22.24 -6.99
CA VAL A 354 0.58 -22.09 -5.80
C VAL A 354 0.09 -23.00 -4.67
N LEU A 355 -1.22 -23.08 -4.43
CA LEU A 355 -1.80 -23.97 -3.43
C LEU A 355 -1.54 -25.45 -3.76
N ALA A 356 -1.72 -25.84 -5.01
CA ALA A 356 -1.48 -27.21 -5.46
C ALA A 356 0.01 -27.61 -5.36
N ARG A 357 0.95 -26.67 -5.53
CA ARG A 357 2.39 -26.91 -5.30
C ARG A 357 2.71 -27.02 -3.82
N ALA A 358 2.11 -26.16 -2.99
CA ALA A 358 2.34 -26.17 -1.55
C ALA A 358 1.86 -27.47 -0.86
N GLY A 359 0.82 -28.11 -1.39
CA GLY A 359 0.32 -29.39 -0.86
C GLY A 359 1.08 -30.64 -1.28
N ARG A 360 2.06 -30.54 -2.19
CA ARG A 360 2.89 -31.67 -2.65
C ARG A 360 4.25 -31.77 -1.94
N LEU A 361 4.59 -30.76 -1.15
CA LEU A 361 5.79 -30.69 -0.32
C LEU A 361 5.40 -31.02 1.12
#